data_AF-W5VZM1-F1
#
_entry.id   AF-W5VZM1-F1
#
_cell.length_a   1.000
_cell.length_b   1.000
_cell.length_c   1.000
_cell.angle_alpha   90.00
_cell.angle_beta   90.00
_cell.angle_gamma   90.00
#
_symmetry.space_group_name_H-M   'P 1'
#
loop_
_entity.id
_entity.type
_entity.pdbx_description
1 polymer ?
#
loop_
_entity_poly.entity_id
_entity_poly.type
_entity_poly.pdbx_seq_one_letter_code
_entity_poly.pdbx_strand_id
1 'polypeptide(L)'
;MNTDGDAERVAAALDQAMRQISTERDWSAWQQVRWLRLRADLLDRLAAEQNGGHGSLARRAELVRDRAERLADRLNGAPLASGETPVVRMWCEEAADL
;
A
#
# COMPACT_ATOMS: atom_id res chain seq x y z
N MET A 1 3.62 10.11 26.60
CA MET A 1 3.42 8.87 25.82
C MET A 1 4.08 9.08 24.47
N ASN A 2 4.96 8.17 24.04
CA ASN A 2 5.60 8.24 22.73
C ASN A 2 4.73 7.47 21.72
N THR A 3 3.73 8.18 21.17
CA THR A 3 2.70 7.63 20.28
C THR A 3 3.29 6.95 19.05
N ASP A 4 4.43 7.45 18.56
CA ASP A 4 5.07 6.96 17.34
C ASP A 4 5.69 5.56 17.55
N GLY A 5 6.38 5.39 18.69
CA GLY A 5 6.93 4.09 19.08
C GLY A 5 5.86 3.05 19.40
N ASP A 6 4.68 3.48 19.85
CA ASP A 6 3.56 2.59 20.14
C ASP A 6 2.87 2.14 18.84
N ALA A 7 2.65 3.06 17.88
CA ALA A 7 2.06 2.76 16.58
C ALA A 7 2.90 1.79 15.76
N GLU A 8 4.23 1.93 15.76
CA GLU A 8 5.12 0.98 15.06
C GLU A 8 5.08 -0.42 15.68
N ARG A 9 4.96 -0.55 17.02
CA ARG A 9 4.77 -1.86 17.67
C ARG A 9 3.46 -2.51 17.27
N VAL A 10 2.37 -1.73 17.23
CA VAL A 10 1.07 -2.24 16.76
C VAL A 10 1.15 -2.66 15.30
N ALA A 11 1.79 -1.87 14.44
CA ALA A 11 1.99 -2.22 13.03
C ALA A 11 2.78 -3.52 12.86
N ALA A 12 3.82 -3.75 13.68
CA ALA A 12 4.57 -5.01 13.67
C ALA A 12 3.71 -6.21 14.11
N ALA A 13 2.90 -6.05 15.16
CA ALA A 13 1.99 -7.09 15.64
C ALA A 13 0.91 -7.43 14.60
N LEU A 14 0.33 -6.42 13.93
CA LEU A 14 -0.60 -6.61 12.82
C LEU A 14 0.06 -7.34 11.65
N ASP A 15 1.27 -6.93 11.25
CA ASP A 15 2.02 -7.60 10.18
C ASP A 15 2.28 -9.07 10.49
N GLN A 16 2.60 -9.41 11.74
CA GLN A 16 2.79 -10.79 12.18
C GLN A 16 1.49 -11.59 12.12
N ALA A 17 0.41 -11.08 12.73
CA ALA A 17 -0.90 -11.73 12.73
C ALA A 17 -1.41 -11.96 11.31
N MET A 18 -1.28 -10.95 10.44
CA MET A 18 -1.72 -11.04 9.06
C MET A 18 -0.93 -12.08 8.25
N ARG A 19 0.38 -12.22 8.52
CA ARG A 19 1.22 -13.26 7.89
C ARG A 19 0.77 -14.64 8.33
N GLN A 20 0.63 -14.88 9.64
CA GLN A 20 0.21 -16.18 10.20
C GLN A 20 -1.11 -16.67 9.57
N ILE A 21 -2.11 -15.80 9.54
CA ILE A 21 -3.43 -16.09 8.96
C ILE A 21 -3.33 -16.43 7.45
N SER A 22 -2.46 -15.73 6.71
CA SER A 22 -2.29 -15.96 5.28
C SER A 22 -1.50 -17.25 4.96
N THR A 23 -0.59 -17.69 5.84
CA THR A 23 0.20 -18.92 5.64
C THR A 23 -0.58 -20.20 5.93
N GLU A 24 -1.63 -20.14 6.75
CA GLU A 24 -2.38 -21.32 7.20
C GLU A 24 -3.49 -21.77 6.24
N ARG A 25 -3.65 -21.10 5.09
CA ARG A 25 -4.82 -21.23 4.23
C ARG A 25 -4.42 -21.15 2.77
N ASP A 26 -5.17 -21.85 1.93
CA ASP A 26 -5.03 -21.75 0.47
C ASP A 26 -5.92 -20.60 -0.04
N TRP A 27 -5.30 -19.46 -0.39
CA TRP A 27 -6.01 -18.23 -0.76
C TRP A 27 -6.03 -18.08 -2.27
N SER A 28 -7.22 -17.89 -2.83
CA SER A 28 -7.36 -17.39 -4.20
C SER A 28 -6.64 -16.05 -4.36
N ALA A 29 -6.20 -15.74 -5.58
CA ALA A 29 -5.47 -14.51 -5.84
C ALA A 29 -6.28 -13.24 -5.50
N TRP A 30 -7.61 -13.26 -5.70
CA TRP A 30 -8.49 -12.16 -5.29
C TRP A 30 -8.60 -12.00 -3.77
N GLN A 31 -8.56 -13.10 -3.00
CA GLN A 31 -8.47 -13.01 -1.54
C GLN A 31 -7.15 -12.37 -1.12
N GLN A 32 -6.04 -12.66 -1.80
CA GLN A 32 -4.75 -12.04 -1.54
C GLN A 32 -4.78 -10.52 -1.82
N VAL A 33 -5.43 -10.08 -2.90
CA VAL A 33 -5.66 -8.64 -3.17
C VAL A 33 -6.41 -7.97 -2.02
N ARG A 34 -7.54 -8.56 -1.60
CA ARG A 34 -8.34 -8.01 -0.49
C ARG A 34 -7.54 -7.98 0.81
N TRP A 35 -6.67 -8.95 1.04
CA TRP A 35 -5.77 -8.97 2.19
C TRP A 35 -4.79 -7.80 2.20
N LEU A 36 -4.15 -7.56 1.06
CA LEU A 36 -3.20 -6.46 0.92
C LEU A 36 -3.91 -5.11 1.10
N ARG A 37 -5.11 -4.94 0.52
CA ARG A 37 -5.90 -3.72 0.70
C ARG A 37 -6.27 -3.49 2.16
N LEU A 38 -6.72 -4.52 2.88
CA LEU A 38 -6.99 -4.44 4.31
C LEU A 38 -5.74 -4.04 5.10
N ARG A 39 -4.58 -4.65 4.77
CA ARG A 39 -3.31 -4.31 5.42
C ARG A 39 -2.95 -2.84 5.22
N ALA A 40 -3.09 -2.32 4.01
CA ALA A 40 -2.83 -0.91 3.72
C ALA A 40 -3.75 0.01 4.52
N ASP A 41 -5.06 -0.29 4.58
CA ASP A 41 -6.04 0.50 5.35
C ASP A 41 -5.70 0.53 6.85
N LEU A 42 -5.32 -0.61 7.44
CA LEU A 42 -4.91 -0.66 8.84
C LEU A 42 -3.65 0.16 9.12
N LEU A 43 -2.67 0.13 8.22
CA LEU A 43 -1.44 0.91 8.34
C LEU A 43 -1.71 2.42 8.20
N ASP A 44 -2.59 2.82 7.28
CA ASP A 44 -2.99 4.23 7.13
C ASP A 44 -3.72 4.75 8.37
N ARG A 45 -4.60 3.95 8.97
CA ARG A 45 -5.26 4.32 10.23
C ARG A 45 -4.24 4.53 11.35
N LEU A 46 -3.26 3.63 11.48
CA LEU A 46 -2.17 3.81 12.45
C LEU A 46 -1.26 5.00 12.13
N ALA A 47 -1.08 5.33 10.85
CA ALA A 47 -0.34 6.52 10.45
C ALA A 47 -1.10 7.80 10.82
N ALA A 48 -2.43 7.81 10.65
CA ALA A 48 -3.29 8.95 11.00
C ALA A 48 -3.30 9.25 12.50
N GLU A 49 -3.13 8.24 13.36
CA GLU A 49 -2.98 8.41 14.81
C GLU A 49 -1.62 9.01 15.21
N GLN A 50 -0.61 8.97 14.34
CA GLN A 50 0.67 9.64 14.56
C GLN A 50 0.55 11.09 14.08
N ASN A 51 0.99 12.04 14.92
CA ASN A 51 0.86 13.48 14.68
C ASN A 51 1.35 13.89 13.29
N GLY A 52 0.41 14.02 12.36
CA GLY A 52 0.66 14.45 10.99
C GLY A 52 0.22 13.48 9.91
N GLY A 53 -0.06 12.19 10.17
CA GLY A 53 -0.50 11.28 9.09
C GLY A 53 0.56 10.98 8.03
N HIS A 54 1.80 11.41 8.25
CA HIS A 54 2.95 11.21 7.37
C HIS A 54 4.04 10.45 8.13
N GLY A 55 4.83 9.64 7.42
CA GLY A 55 5.94 8.90 8.03
C GLY A 55 6.11 7.49 7.48
N SER A 56 6.84 6.66 8.22
CA SER A 56 7.15 5.27 7.84
C SER A 56 5.91 4.41 7.64
N LEU A 57 4.88 4.55 8.50
CA LEU A 57 3.64 3.78 8.36
C LEU A 57 2.83 4.17 7.12
N ALA A 58 2.68 5.47 6.85
CA ALA A 58 2.00 5.95 5.64
C ALA A 58 2.70 5.45 4.37
N ARG A 59 4.05 5.52 4.32
CA ARG A 59 4.83 4.98 3.19
C ARG A 59 4.67 3.47 3.05
N ARG A 60 4.60 2.73 4.16
CA ARG A 60 4.35 1.28 4.13
C ARG A 60 2.95 0.97 3.61
N ALA A 61 1.93 1.73 4.03
CA ALA A 61 0.56 1.58 3.56
C ALA A 61 0.46 1.78 2.05
N GLU A 62 1.09 2.83 1.52
CA GLU A 62 1.20 3.11 0.09
C GLU A 62 1.82 1.94 -0.68
N LEU A 63 2.99 1.45 -0.26
CA LEU A 63 3.66 0.32 -0.92
C LEU A 63 2.82 -0.96 -0.90
N VAL A 64 2.06 -1.19 0.17
CA VAL A 64 1.17 -2.36 0.28
C VAL A 64 -0.04 -2.21 -0.63
N ARG A 65 -0.64 -1.02 -0.71
CA ARG A 65 -1.74 -0.68 -1.64
C ARG A 65 -1.30 -0.86 -3.08
N ASP A 66 -0.17 -0.29 -3.45
CA ASP A 66 0.46 -0.45 -4.76
C ASP A 66 0.67 -1.91 -5.16
N ARG A 67 1.10 -2.73 -4.22
CA ARG A 67 1.25 -4.18 -4.45
C ARG A 67 -0.12 -4.83 -4.69
N ALA A 68 -1.15 -4.42 -3.96
CA ALA A 68 -2.50 -4.92 -4.13
C ALA A 68 -3.05 -4.57 -5.52
N GLU A 69 -2.89 -3.31 -5.95
CA GLU A 69 -3.37 -2.84 -7.24
C GLU A 69 -2.61 -3.50 -8.39
N ARG A 70 -1.28 -3.60 -8.33
CA ARG A 70 -0.52 -4.36 -9.34
C ARG A 70 -0.94 -5.83 -9.43
N LEU A 71 -1.36 -6.44 -8.32
CA LEU A 71 -1.90 -7.81 -8.35
C LEU A 71 -3.29 -7.84 -8.97
N ALA A 72 -4.17 -6.90 -8.62
CA ALA A 72 -5.49 -6.77 -9.20
C ALA A 72 -5.44 -6.53 -10.72
N ASP A 73 -4.55 -5.65 -11.17
CA ASP A 73 -4.33 -5.35 -12.59
C ASP A 73 -3.92 -6.61 -13.35
N ARG A 74 -2.97 -7.39 -12.82
CA ARG A 74 -2.58 -8.67 -13.41
C ARG A 74 -3.74 -9.66 -13.50
N LEU A 75 -4.59 -9.73 -12.47
CA LEU A 75 -5.75 -10.62 -12.47
C LEU A 75 -6.84 -10.18 -13.45
N ASN A 76 -6.95 -8.88 -13.69
CA ASN A 76 -7.87 -8.30 -14.66
C ASN A 76 -7.31 -8.35 -16.10
N GLY A 77 -6.06 -8.78 -16.30
CA GLY A 77 -5.40 -8.73 -17.61
C GLY A 77 -5.09 -7.30 -18.07
N ALA A 78 -5.08 -6.32 -17.15
CA ALA A 78 -4.71 -4.95 -17.47
C ALA A 78 -3.21 -4.88 -17.78
N PRO A 79 -2.77 -4.02 -18.73
CA PRO A 79 -1.35 -3.76 -18.94
C PRO A 79 -0.74 -3.29 -17.61
N LEU A 80 0.32 -3.95 -17.15
CA LEU A 80 1.12 -3.43 -16.04
C LEU A 80 1.55 -2.01 -16.44
N ALA A 81 1.09 -0.98 -15.72
CA ALA A 81 1.53 0.38 -15.92
C ALA A 81 3.03 0.46 -15.62
N SER A 82 3.85 0.21 -16.64
CA SER A 82 5.30 0.26 -16.56
C SER A 82 5.74 1.69 -16.82
N GLY A 83 5.90 2.48 -15.77
CA GLY A 83 6.56 3.79 -15.84
C GLY A 83 5.73 4.87 -16.54
N GLU A 84 5.63 6.02 -15.90
CA GLU A 84 5.12 7.28 -16.46
C GLU A 84 3.84 7.15 -17.30
N THR A 85 2.70 7.29 -16.60
CA THR A 85 1.42 7.58 -17.22
C THR A 85 1.60 8.66 -18.30
N PRO A 86 1.07 8.49 -19.54
CA PRO A 86 1.20 9.48 -20.62
C PRO A 86 0.82 10.91 -20.22
N VAL A 87 -0.01 11.05 -19.19
CA VAL A 87 -0.40 12.34 -18.57
C VAL A 87 0.80 13.07 -17.95
N VAL A 88 1.75 12.36 -17.33
CA VAL A 88 2.97 12.96 -16.77
C VAL A 88 3.89 13.45 -17.89
N ARG A 89 3.94 12.72 -19.01
CA ARG A 89 4.71 13.11 -20.20
C ARG A 89 4.16 14.40 -20.83
N MET A 90 2.83 14.50 -20.94
CA MET A 90 2.15 15.69 -21.45
C MET A 90 2.49 16.95 -20.63
N TRP A 91 2.61 16.82 -19.29
CA TRP A 91 2.90 17.95 -18.41
C TRP A 91 4.39 18.33 -18.39
N CYS A 92 5.29 17.38 -18.64
CA CYS A 92 6.71 17.66 -18.80
C CYS A 92 7.03 18.31 -20.17
N GLU A 93 6.28 17.96 -21.22
CA GLU A 93 6.43 18.56 -22.55
C GLU A 93 5.88 20.00 -22.58
N GLU A 94 4.73 20.28 -21.94
CA GLU A 94 4.20 21.65 -21.82
C GLU A 94 5.09 22.60 -20.99
N ALA A 95 5.86 22.08 -20.03
CA ALA A 95 6.78 22.87 -19.21
C ALA A 95 8.13 23.19 -19.90
N ALA A 96 8.45 22.51 -21.01
CA ALA A 96 9.70 22.70 -21.75
C ALA A 96 9.56 23.73 -22.90
N ASP A 97 8.34 24.14 -23.23
CA ASP A 97 8.01 25.12 -24.28
C ASP A 97 7.71 26.55 -23.72
N LEU A 98 8.11 26.83 -22.47
CA LEU A 98 8.11 28.17 -21.83
C LEU A 98 9.54 28.61 -21.49
#